data_AF-A0A9E2AYF5-F1
#
_entry.id   AF-A0A9E2AYF5-F1
#
_cell.length_a   1.000
_cell.length_b   1.000
_cell.length_c   1.000
_cell.angle_alpha   90.00
_cell.angle_beta   90.00
_cell.angle_gamma   90.00
#
_symmetry.space_group_name_H-M   'P 1'
#
loop_
_entity.id
_entity.type
_entity.pdbx_description
1 polymer ?
#
loop_
_entity_poly.entity_id
_entity_poly.type
_entity_poly.pdbx_seq_one_letter_code
_entity_poly.pdbx_strand_id
1 'polypeptide(L)'
;MKADIIFKYFPNLSENQKKQFRQLENLYKDWNLKINVVSRKDIEELYLRHVLHSLGIAMVQEFKPNSHILDVGTGGGFPGIP
;
A
#
# COMPACT_ATOMS: atom_id res chain seq x y z
N MET A 1 -9.59 -7.58 5.16
CA MET A 1 -8.64 -7.56 6.30
C MET A 1 -8.30 -6.12 6.64
N LYS A 2 -7.93 -5.77 7.88
CA LYS A 2 -7.57 -4.39 8.27
C LYS A 2 -6.07 -4.13 8.09
N ALA A 3 -5.67 -2.85 8.19
CA ALA A 3 -4.27 -2.40 8.14
C ALA A 3 -3.34 -3.16 9.10
N ASP A 4 -3.88 -3.72 10.20
CA ASP A 4 -3.11 -4.42 11.23
C ASP A 4 -2.32 -5.64 10.69
N ILE A 5 -2.72 -6.21 9.55
CA ILE A 5 -1.94 -7.27 8.89
C ILE A 5 -0.52 -6.78 8.54
N ILE A 6 -0.36 -5.51 8.18
CA ILE A 6 0.93 -4.92 7.81
C ILE A 6 1.82 -4.85 9.04
N PHE A 7 1.28 -4.46 10.19
CA PHE A 7 2.05 -4.26 11.42
C PHE A 7 2.62 -5.56 11.98
N LYS A 8 2.01 -6.70 11.63
CA LYS A 8 2.56 -8.03 11.94
C LYS A 8 3.89 -8.30 11.22
N TYR A 9 4.01 -7.86 9.97
CA TYR A 9 5.21 -8.10 9.14
C TYR A 9 6.22 -6.94 9.19
N PHE A 10 5.75 -5.73 9.46
CA PHE A 10 6.56 -4.51 9.59
C PHE A 10 6.37 -3.91 10.99
N PRO A 11 7.00 -4.49 12.04
CA PRO A 11 6.78 -4.05 13.43
C PRO A 11 7.38 -2.68 13.74
N ASN A 12 8.40 -2.26 12.99
CA ASN A 12 9.17 -1.04 13.24
C ASN A 12 8.61 0.22 12.54
N LEU A 13 7.32 0.20 12.18
CA LEU A 13 6.67 1.36 11.58
C LEU A 13 6.46 2.47 12.62
N SER A 14 6.76 3.70 12.24
CA SER A 14 6.43 4.88 13.04
C SER A 14 4.91 5.05 13.20
N GLU A 15 4.50 5.78 14.24
CA GLU A 15 3.07 6.08 14.46
C GLU A 15 2.44 6.84 13.28
N ASN A 16 3.22 7.70 12.62
CA ASN A 16 2.76 8.39 11.41
C ASN A 16 2.50 7.40 10.25
N GLN A 17 3.41 6.45 10.01
CA GLN A 17 3.22 5.42 8.98
C GLN A 17 2.01 4.53 9.29
N LYS A 18 1.83 4.10 10.55
CA LYS A 18 0.65 3.33 10.95
C LYS A 18 -0.65 4.08 10.69
N LYS A 19 -0.67 5.39 10.99
CA LYS A 19 -1.81 6.27 10.69
C LYS A 19 -2.07 6.36 9.18
N GLN A 20 -1.04 6.56 8.37
CA GLN A 20 -1.15 6.60 6.91
C GLN A 20 -1.71 5.28 6.37
N PHE A 21 -1.18 4.13 6.80
CA PHE A 21 -1.71 2.81 6.39
C PHE A 21 -3.20 2.67 6.72
N ARG A 22 -3.65 3.07 7.91
CA ARG A 22 -5.07 3.00 8.30
C ARG A 22 -5.99 3.88 7.43
N GLN A 23 -5.46 4.96 6.86
CA GLN A 23 -6.23 5.87 6.02
C GLN A 23 -6.43 5.35 4.59
N LEU A 24 -5.57 4.44 4.12
CA LEU A 24 -5.60 3.97 2.74
C LEU A 24 -6.94 3.34 2.35
N GLU A 25 -7.52 2.49 3.17
CA GLU A 25 -8.78 1.81 2.81
C GLU A 25 -9.89 2.78 2.47
N ASN A 26 -10.14 3.78 3.33
CA ASN A 26 -11.18 4.77 3.09
C ASN A 26 -10.86 5.64 1.87
N LEU A 27 -9.59 6.02 1.70
CA LEU A 27 -9.15 6.82 0.56
C LEU A 27 -9.36 6.06 -0.76
N TYR A 28 -8.92 4.81 -0.83
CA TYR A 28 -9.08 3.98 -2.01
C TYR A 28 -10.55 3.66 -2.27
N LYS A 29 -11.36 3.38 -1.25
CA LYS A 29 -12.80 3.17 -1.42
C LYS A 29 -13.47 4.41 -1.99
N ASP A 30 -13.18 5.60 -1.48
CA ASP A 30 -13.73 6.87 -2.01
C ASP A 30 -13.28 7.13 -3.46
N TRP A 31 -11.99 6.96 -3.75
CA TRP A 31 -11.49 7.13 -5.13
C TRP A 31 -12.06 6.09 -6.09
N ASN A 32 -12.26 4.85 -5.66
CA ASN A 32 -12.82 3.80 -6.51
C ASN A 32 -14.28 4.04 -6.89
N LEU A 33 -15.01 4.90 -6.17
CA LEU A 33 -16.34 5.38 -6.56
C LEU A 33 -16.28 6.41 -7.70
N LYS A 34 -15.16 7.14 -7.82
CA LYS A 34 -14.97 8.22 -8.79
C LYS A 34 -14.28 7.71 -10.06
N ILE A 35 -13.22 6.94 -9.89
CA ILE A 35 -12.38 6.37 -10.96
C ILE A 35 -11.92 4.97 -10.56
N ASN A 36 -11.87 4.03 -11.51
CA ASN A 36 -11.45 2.66 -11.21
C ASN A 36 -9.92 2.61 -10.96
N VAL A 37 -9.52 2.69 -9.69
CA VAL A 37 -8.11 2.58 -9.26
C VAL A 37 -7.74 1.15 -8.87
N VAL A 38 -8.71 0.40 -8.34
CA VAL A 38 -8.57 -1.00 -7.97
C VAL A 38 -9.81 -1.75 -8.46
N SER A 39 -9.62 -2.97 -8.93
CA SER A 39 -10.73 -3.82 -9.35
C SER A 39 -11.74 -3.98 -8.21
N ARG A 40 -13.05 -3.85 -8.52
CA ARG A 40 -14.12 -3.85 -7.50
C ARG A 40 -14.18 -5.11 -6.65
N LYS A 41 -13.72 -6.25 -7.19
CA LYS A 41 -13.62 -7.53 -6.48
C LYS A 41 -12.44 -7.55 -5.49
N ASP A 42 -11.44 -6.70 -5.69
CA ASP A 42 -10.21 -6.68 -4.88
C ASP A 42 -10.21 -5.57 -3.82
N ILE A 43 -11.11 -4.58 -3.90
CA ILE A 43 -11.14 -3.44 -2.97
C ILE A 43 -11.38 -3.86 -1.51
N GLU A 44 -12.13 -4.92 -1.26
CA GLU A 44 -12.36 -5.45 0.10
C GLU A 44 -11.14 -6.21 0.66
N GLU A 45 -10.22 -6.61 -0.22
CA GLU A 45 -8.96 -7.28 0.11
C GLU A 45 -7.74 -6.36 -0.12
N LEU A 46 -7.95 -5.04 -0.21
CA LEU A 46 -6.94 -4.02 -0.53
C LEU A 46 -5.61 -4.25 0.22
N TYR A 47 -5.67 -4.40 1.54
CA TYR A 47 -4.45 -4.53 2.34
C TYR A 47 -3.67 -5.81 2.06
N LEU A 48 -4.33 -6.92 1.78
CA LEU A 48 -3.64 -8.18 1.53
C LEU A 48 -3.10 -8.22 0.09
N ARG A 49 -3.96 -7.95 -0.89
CA ARG A 49 -3.67 -8.15 -2.31
C ARG A 49 -2.82 -7.06 -2.92
N HIS A 50 -2.94 -5.82 -2.42
CA HIS A 50 -2.27 -4.67 -3.00
C HIS A 50 -1.21 -4.12 -2.06
N VAL A 51 -1.57 -3.71 -0.84
CA VAL A 51 -0.63 -3.01 0.05
C VAL A 51 0.47 -3.95 0.56
N LEU A 52 0.11 -5.05 1.24
CA LEU A 52 1.09 -5.99 1.80
C LEU A 52 1.92 -6.66 0.69
N HIS A 53 1.28 -7.02 -0.42
CA HIS A 53 1.96 -7.59 -1.57
C HIS A 53 3.04 -6.62 -2.13
N SER A 54 2.71 -5.33 -2.27
CA SER A 54 3.66 -4.30 -2.71
C SER A 54 4.83 -4.12 -1.74
N LEU A 55 4.54 -4.12 -0.44
CA LEU A 55 5.57 -4.01 0.60
C LEU A 55 6.55 -5.20 0.62
N GLY A 56 6.23 -6.31 -0.05
CA GLY A 56 7.15 -7.44 -0.22
C GLY A 56 8.49 -7.04 -0.81
N ILE A 57 8.55 -6.00 -1.66
CA ILE A 57 9.80 -5.47 -2.22
C ILE A 57 10.73 -4.96 -1.11
N ALA A 58 10.19 -4.25 -0.12
CA ALA A 58 10.96 -3.70 1.00
C ALA A 58 11.53 -4.78 1.94
N MET A 59 11.02 -6.01 1.87
CA MET A 59 11.56 -7.14 2.65
C MET A 59 12.84 -7.72 2.06
N VAL A 60 13.08 -7.50 0.76
CA VAL A 60 14.20 -8.11 0.02
C VAL A 60 15.18 -7.08 -0.54
N GLN A 61 14.73 -5.83 -0.70
CA GLN A 61 15.52 -4.72 -1.21
C GLN A 61 15.52 -3.57 -0.22
N GLU A 62 16.69 -3.30 0.36
CA GLU A 62 16.92 -2.07 1.12
C GLU A 62 17.20 -0.91 0.16
N PHE A 63 16.46 0.18 0.28
CA PHE A 63 16.66 1.38 -0.52
C PHE A 63 17.58 2.35 0.22
N LYS A 64 18.74 2.66 -0.36
CA LYS A 64 19.66 3.64 0.21
C LYS A 64 19.06 5.05 0.12
N PRO A 65 19.42 5.96 1.05
CA PRO A 65 19.06 7.37 0.91
C PRO A 65 19.44 7.91 -0.48
N ASN A 66 18.56 8.74 -1.06
CA ASN A 66 18.71 9.31 -2.41
C ASN A 66 18.67 8.30 -3.56
N SER A 67 18.18 7.07 -3.34
CA SER A 67 17.89 6.15 -4.44
C SER A 67 16.81 6.71 -5.36
N HIS A 68 16.99 6.52 -6.67
CA HIS A 68 15.97 6.84 -7.66
C HIS A 68 15.15 5.59 -7.98
N ILE A 69 13.83 5.68 -7.80
CA ILE A 69 12.89 4.58 -8.04
C ILE A 69 11.95 4.99 -9.17
N LEU A 70 11.72 4.07 -10.10
CA LEU A 70 10.74 4.24 -11.18
C LEU A 70 9.66 3.17 -11.04
N ASP A 71 8.41 3.60 -10.85
CA ASP A 71 7.24 2.73 -10.86
C ASP A 71 6.46 2.92 -12.17
N VAL A 72 6.55 1.95 -13.07
CA VAL A 72 5.95 2.01 -14.41
C VAL A 72 4.61 1.28 -14.41
N GLY A 73 3.55 1.99 -14.83
CA GLY A 73 2.21 1.39 -14.94
C GLY A 73 1.46 1.30 -13.61
N THR A 74 1.86 2.12 -12.63
CA THR A 74 1.36 2.05 -11.25
C THR A 74 -0.16 2.15 -11.09
N GLY A 75 -0.85 2.84 -12.01
CA GLY A 75 -2.32 2.91 -12.04
C GLY A 75 -2.90 3.41 -10.72
N GLY A 76 -3.44 2.50 -9.90
CA GLY A 76 -3.87 2.78 -8.54
C GLY A 76 -2.74 3.20 -7.58
N GLY A 77 -1.48 3.15 -7.99
CA GLY A 77 -0.31 3.58 -7.23
C GLY A 77 0.53 2.44 -6.64
N PHE A 78 0.20 1.18 -6.91
CA PHE A 78 0.95 0.05 -6.39
C PHE A 78 2.00 -0.44 -7.40
N PRO A 79 3.26 -0.70 -6.99
CA PRO A 79 3.76 -0.75 -5.60
C PRO A 79 4.32 0.57 -5.02
N GLY A 80 4.30 1.68 -5.75
CA GLY A 80 4.94 2.95 -5.37
C GLY A 80 4.33 3.72 -4.18
N ILE A 81 3.12 3.40 -3.72
CA ILE A 81 2.50 3.95 -2.51
C ILE A 81 2.03 2.84 -1.55
N PRO A 82 1.97 3.12 -0.23
CA PRO A 82 2.26 4.40 0.43
C PRO A 82 3.74 4.71 0.65
#